data_AF-A0A182SJF4-F1
#
_entry.id   AF-A0A182SJF4-F1
#
_cell.length_a   1.000
_cell.length_b   1.000
_cell.length_c   1.000
_cell.angle_alpha   90.00
_cell.angle_beta   90.00
_cell.angle_gamma   90.00
#
_symmetry.space_group_name_H-M   'P 1'
#
loop_
_entity.id
_entity.type
_entity.pdbx_description
1 polymer ?
#
loop_
_entity_poly.entity_id
_entity_poly.type
_entity_poly.pdbx_seq_one_letter_code
_entity_poly.pdbx_strand_id
1 'polypeptide(L)'
;MELAVLASQSVGNELEEEPPEALSMSWPKGARKRITYLLVAPIIFPLYLTLPDTRTPRGKKFFPVTFIGSIVWIAAYSYLMVWWATVVGDTSKIPAEVMGLTFLAAGTSIPDLITSVIVARKGFGDMAVSSSVGSNIFDVTVG
;
A
#
# COMPACT_ATOMS: atom_id res chain seq x y z
N MET A 1 31.64 -12.17 -14.02
CA MET A 1 30.77 -10.99 -14.27
C MET A 1 29.33 -11.44 -14.56
N GLU A 2 29.11 -12.46 -15.39
CA GLU A 2 27.79 -13.02 -15.71
C GLU A 2 27.04 -13.62 -14.49
N LEU A 3 27.73 -14.27 -13.54
CA LEU A 3 27.12 -14.81 -12.32
C LEU A 3 26.62 -13.71 -11.34
N ALA A 4 27.27 -12.53 -11.31
CA ALA A 4 26.81 -11.40 -10.51
C ALA A 4 25.61 -10.70 -11.16
N VAL A 5 25.54 -10.71 -12.49
CA VAL A 5 24.38 -10.25 -13.25
C VAL A 5 23.20 -11.22 -13.07
N LEU A 6 23.43 -12.54 -13.09
CA LEU A 6 22.39 -13.56 -12.84
C LEU A 6 21.88 -13.56 -11.39
N ALA A 7 22.74 -13.27 -10.40
CA ALA A 7 22.30 -13.02 -9.03
C ALA A 7 21.47 -11.73 -8.93
N SER A 8 21.87 -10.67 -9.64
CA SER A 8 21.08 -9.43 -9.73
C SER A 8 19.76 -9.62 -10.51
N GLN A 9 19.71 -10.55 -11.47
CA GLN A 9 18.58 -10.79 -12.36
C GLN A 9 17.58 -11.82 -11.78
N SER A 10 18.05 -12.79 -10.99
CA SER A 10 17.19 -13.67 -10.18
C SER A 10 16.53 -12.92 -9.03
N VAL A 11 17.26 -11.99 -8.40
CA VAL A 11 16.73 -11.13 -7.32
C VAL A 11 15.78 -10.06 -7.83
N GLY A 12 16.00 -9.52 -9.04
CA GLY A 12 15.03 -8.65 -9.72
C GLY A 12 13.66 -9.30 -9.93
N ASN A 13 13.62 -10.63 -10.04
CA ASN A 13 12.40 -11.43 -10.17
C ASN A 13 11.72 -11.78 -8.83
N GLU A 14 12.41 -11.67 -7.69
CA GLU A 14 11.84 -11.88 -6.33
C GLU A 14 11.37 -10.58 -5.66
N LEU A 15 11.74 -9.45 -6.27
CA LEU A 15 11.24 -8.10 -6.01
C LEU A 15 9.99 -7.77 -6.82
N GLU A 16 9.63 -8.58 -7.83
CA GLU A 16 8.23 -8.67 -8.24
C GLU A 16 7.47 -9.14 -7.01
N GLU A 17 6.68 -8.22 -6.46
CA GLU A 17 5.62 -8.50 -5.49
C GLU A 17 5.09 -9.92 -5.75
N GLU A 18 4.87 -10.73 -4.70
CA GLU A 18 3.78 -11.69 -4.84
C GLU A 18 2.61 -10.85 -5.35
N PRO A 19 2.17 -11.03 -6.62
CA PRO A 19 1.29 -10.06 -7.25
C PRO A 19 0.12 -9.93 -6.28
N PRO A 20 -0.15 -8.74 -5.72
CA PRO A 20 -1.01 -8.58 -4.55
C PRO A 20 -2.23 -9.45 -4.80
N GLU A 21 -2.32 -10.55 -4.04
CA GLU A 21 -3.06 -11.76 -4.42
C GLU A 21 -4.42 -11.34 -4.97
N ALA A 22 -4.57 -11.39 -6.30
CA ALA A 22 -5.49 -10.53 -7.06
C ALA A 22 -6.90 -10.54 -6.47
N LEU A 23 -7.25 -9.56 -5.62
CA LEU A 23 -8.49 -9.47 -4.82
C LEU A 23 -9.31 -10.77 -4.84
N SER A 24 -8.69 -11.89 -4.41
CA SER A 24 -9.14 -13.17 -4.95
C SER A 24 -10.39 -13.56 -4.18
N MET A 25 -11.52 -13.44 -4.86
CA MET A 25 -12.83 -13.88 -4.37
C MET A 25 -12.92 -15.42 -4.41
N SER A 26 -11.85 -16.10 -4.01
CA SER A 26 -11.89 -17.53 -3.75
C SER A 26 -12.61 -17.70 -2.41
N TRP A 27 -13.83 -18.24 -2.45
CA TRP A 27 -14.68 -18.44 -1.27
C TRP A 27 -13.88 -19.11 -0.14
N PRO A 28 -13.57 -18.39 0.95
CA PRO A 28 -12.67 -18.92 1.94
C PRO A 28 -13.39 -20.01 2.75
N LYS A 29 -12.76 -21.19 2.84
CA LYS A 29 -13.31 -22.33 3.59
C LYS A 29 -13.17 -22.17 5.12
N GLY A 30 -12.47 -21.15 5.60
CA GLY A 30 -12.28 -20.86 7.04
C GLY A 30 -13.24 -19.81 7.60
N ALA A 31 -13.82 -20.07 8.78
CA ALA A 31 -14.77 -19.17 9.44
C ALA A 31 -14.20 -17.77 9.70
N ARG A 32 -12.94 -17.67 10.16
CA ARG A 32 -12.25 -16.38 10.37
C ARG A 32 -12.11 -15.57 9.08
N LYS A 33 -11.73 -16.23 7.98
CA LYS A 33 -11.55 -15.60 6.67
C LYS A 33 -12.89 -15.13 6.07
N ARG A 34 -14.00 -15.81 6.35
CA ARG A 34 -15.35 -15.37 5.94
C ARG A 34 -15.82 -14.14 6.68
N ILE A 35 -15.55 -14.05 7.99
CA ILE A 35 -15.91 -12.88 8.80
C ILE A 35 -15.12 -11.65 8.33
N THR A 36 -13.81 -11.80 8.13
CA THR A 36 -12.97 -10.74 7.56
C THR A 36 -13.48 -10.34 6.16
N TYR A 37 -13.83 -11.31 5.31
CA TYR A 37 -14.36 -11.03 3.99
C TYR A 37 -15.68 -10.24 4.04
N LEU A 38 -16.61 -10.58 4.92
CA LEU A 38 -17.87 -9.85 5.10
C LEU A 38 -17.67 -8.41 5.61
N LEU A 39 -16.69 -8.19 6.48
CA LEU A 39 -16.35 -6.85 6.99
C LEU A 39 -15.71 -5.96 5.92
N VAL A 40 -14.86 -6.52 5.07
CA VAL A 40 -14.13 -5.77 4.04
C VAL A 40 -14.90 -5.71 2.70
N ALA A 41 -15.89 -6.59 2.49
CA ALA A 41 -16.79 -6.61 1.33
C ALA A 41 -17.43 -5.26 0.95
N PRO A 42 -18.00 -4.45 1.87
CA PRO A 42 -18.59 -3.16 1.51
C PRO A 42 -17.56 -2.14 1.00
N ILE A 43 -16.29 -2.30 1.35
CA ILE A 43 -15.17 -1.48 0.88
C ILE A 43 -14.62 -2.02 -0.44
N ILE A 44 -14.54 -3.34 -0.57
CA ILE A 44 -14.04 -4.05 -1.75
C ILE A 44 -14.97 -3.91 -2.95
N PHE A 45 -16.28 -3.92 -2.74
CA PHE A 45 -17.27 -3.85 -3.80
C PHE A 45 -17.15 -2.58 -4.66
N PRO A 46 -17.12 -1.36 -4.09
CA PRO A 46 -16.88 -0.15 -4.86
C PRO A 46 -15.47 -0.11 -5.46
N LEU A 47 -14.44 -0.60 -4.74
CA LEU A 47 -13.06 -0.68 -5.24
C LEU A 47 -12.97 -1.54 -6.52
N TYR A 48 -13.61 -2.72 -6.52
CA TYR A 48 -13.68 -3.64 -7.66
C TYR A 48 -14.44 -3.05 -8.85
N LEU A 49 -15.50 -2.27 -8.59
CA LEU A 49 -16.27 -1.62 -9.66
C LEU A 49 -15.44 -0.55 -10.38
N THR A 50 -14.60 0.18 -9.65
CA THR A 50 -13.81 1.30 -10.17
C THR A 50 -12.41 0.95 -10.67
N LEU A 51 -11.84 -0.19 -10.24
CA LEU A 51 -10.50 -0.64 -10.65
C LEU A 51 -10.62 -1.90 -11.53
N PRO A 52 -10.79 -1.76 -12.85
CA PRO A 52 -10.83 -2.89 -13.76
C PRO A 52 -9.47 -3.59 -13.82
N ASP A 53 -9.45 -4.91 -13.68
CA ASP A 53 -8.22 -5.72 -13.65
C ASP A 53 -7.42 -5.61 -14.97
N THR A 54 -6.22 -5.03 -14.90
CA THR A 54 -5.31 -4.84 -16.03
C THR A 54 -4.39 -6.03 -16.32
N ARG A 55 -4.50 -7.12 -15.55
CA ARG A 55 -3.64 -8.32 -15.71
C ARG A 55 -3.96 -9.16 -16.95
N THR A 56 -5.06 -8.88 -17.68
CA THR A 56 -5.37 -9.54 -18.95
C THR A 56 -4.77 -8.81 -20.16
N PRO A 57 -4.40 -9.50 -21.26
CA PRO A 57 -3.82 -8.88 -22.46
C PRO A 57 -4.72 -7.83 -23.15
N ARG A 58 -6.04 -7.83 -22.86
CA ARG A 58 -6.99 -6.78 -23.28
C ARG A 58 -7.01 -5.56 -22.33
N GLY A 59 -6.61 -5.72 -21.07
CA GLY A 59 -6.61 -4.69 -20.03
C GLY A 59 -5.46 -3.68 -20.11
N LYS A 60 -4.37 -3.98 -20.83
CA LYS A 60 -3.23 -3.05 -20.99
C LYS A 60 -3.61 -1.66 -21.54
N LYS A 61 -4.69 -1.56 -22.32
CA LYS A 61 -5.19 -0.26 -22.82
C LYS A 61 -5.86 0.60 -21.74
N PHE A 62 -6.31 -0.01 -20.64
CA PHE A 62 -6.99 0.68 -19.53
C PHE A 62 -6.06 0.99 -18.35
N PHE A 63 -4.75 0.79 -18.50
CA PHE A 63 -3.73 1.16 -17.50
C PHE A 63 -3.87 2.60 -16.97
N PRO A 64 -4.04 3.66 -17.80
CA PRO A 64 -4.19 5.00 -17.27
C PRO A 64 -5.48 5.18 -16.44
N VAL A 65 -6.55 4.43 -16.77
CA VAL A 65 -7.82 4.48 -16.02
C VAL A 65 -7.64 3.86 -14.63
N THR A 66 -6.96 2.72 -14.52
CA THR A 66 -6.65 2.13 -13.22
C THR A 66 -5.70 2.99 -12.39
N PHE A 67 -4.74 3.65 -13.04
CA PHE A 67 -3.81 4.55 -12.34
C PHE A 67 -4.53 5.75 -11.72
N ILE A 68 -5.37 6.43 -12.52
CA ILE A 68 -6.19 7.54 -12.03
C ILE A 68 -7.20 7.06 -10.99
N GLY A 69 -7.82 5.90 -11.20
CA GLY A 69 -8.71 5.27 -10.23
C GLY A 69 -8.05 5.06 -8.86
N SER A 70 -6.82 4.55 -8.85
CA SER A 70 -6.05 4.36 -7.62
C SER A 70 -5.73 5.68 -6.92
N ILE A 71 -5.36 6.73 -7.68
CA ILE A 71 -5.12 8.06 -7.11
C ILE A 71 -6.39 8.61 -6.44
N VAL A 72 -7.55 8.49 -7.10
CA VAL A 72 -8.84 8.93 -6.54
C VAL A 72 -9.18 8.15 -5.26
N TRP A 73 -8.93 6.84 -5.23
CA TRP A 73 -9.14 6.04 -4.03
C TRP A 73 -8.21 6.41 -2.88
N ILE A 74 -6.92 6.61 -3.16
CA ILE A 74 -5.95 7.07 -2.15
C ILE A 74 -6.40 8.42 -1.56
N ALA A 75 -6.86 9.35 -2.40
CA ALA A 75 -7.40 10.63 -1.96
C ALA A 75 -8.67 10.46 -1.09
N ALA A 76 -9.59 9.58 -1.47
CA ALA A 76 -10.80 9.29 -0.70
C ALA A 76 -10.48 8.67 0.67
N TYR A 77 -9.56 7.70 0.72
CA TYR A 77 -9.10 7.10 1.98
C TYR A 77 -8.37 8.10 2.86
N SER A 78 -7.51 8.94 2.27
CA SER A 78 -6.82 10.00 3.00
C SER A 78 -7.82 10.96 3.66
N TYR A 79 -8.87 11.37 2.93
CA TYR A 79 -9.93 12.22 3.48
C TYR A 79 -10.68 11.54 4.65
N LEU A 80 -11.08 10.27 4.49
CA LEU A 80 -11.73 9.52 5.57
C LEU A 80 -10.84 9.40 6.81
N MET A 81 -9.54 9.14 6.60
CA MET A 81 -8.56 8.97 7.66
C MET A 81 -8.41 10.26 8.49
N VAL A 82 -8.26 11.41 7.82
CA VAL A 82 -8.20 12.72 8.49
C VAL A 82 -9.51 13.01 9.22
N TRP A 83 -10.65 12.76 8.59
CA TRP A 83 -11.95 12.98 9.22
C TRP A 83 -12.11 12.15 10.50
N TRP A 84 -11.79 10.86 10.48
CA TRP A 84 -11.83 10.04 11.69
C TRP A 84 -10.82 10.50 12.76
N ALA A 85 -9.62 10.91 12.36
CA ALA A 85 -8.65 11.47 13.30
C ALA A 85 -9.20 12.73 13.99
N THR A 86 -9.86 13.63 13.26
CA THR A 86 -10.47 14.84 13.84
C THR A 86 -11.59 14.51 14.82
N VAL A 87 -12.48 13.56 14.49
CA VAL A 87 -13.59 13.13 15.36
C VAL A 87 -13.08 12.51 16.66
N VAL A 88 -12.01 11.72 16.59
CA VAL A 88 -11.35 11.14 17.77
C VAL A 88 -10.66 12.22 18.62
N GLY A 89 -10.09 13.24 17.97
CA GLY A 89 -9.46 14.39 18.63
C GLY A 89 -10.44 15.23 19.42
N ASP A 90 -11.58 15.54 18.81
CA ASP A 90 -12.69 16.25 19.45
C ASP A 90 -13.20 15.49 20.68
N THR A 91 -13.31 14.16 20.58
CA THR A 91 -13.72 13.30 21.70
C THR A 91 -12.68 13.28 22.83
N SER A 92 -11.39 13.35 22.47
CA SER A 92 -10.26 13.29 23.41
C SER A 92 -9.84 14.66 23.96
N LYS A 93 -10.49 15.77 23.53
CA LYS A 93 -10.10 17.17 23.78
C LYS A 93 -8.66 17.49 23.35
N ILE A 94 -8.15 16.80 22.33
CA ILE A 94 -6.83 17.06 21.75
C ILE A 94 -7.03 17.89 20.48
N PRO A 95 -6.23 18.96 20.26
CA PRO A 95 -6.30 19.73 19.03
C PRO A 95 -6.12 18.84 17.79
N ALA A 96 -6.98 19.05 16.79
CA ALA A 96 -6.97 18.28 15.55
C ALA A 96 -5.61 18.35 14.82
N GLU A 97 -4.90 19.47 14.98
CA GLU A 97 -3.58 19.72 14.41
C GLU A 97 -2.54 18.74 14.97
N VAL A 98 -2.55 18.49 16.27
CA VAL A 98 -1.62 17.55 16.92
C VAL A 98 -1.91 16.11 16.50
N MET A 99 -3.20 15.79 16.34
CA MET A 99 -3.60 14.48 15.83
C MET A 99 -3.22 14.27 14.37
N GLY A 100 -3.40 15.27 13.51
CA GLY A 100 -2.93 15.23 12.13
C GLY A 100 -1.41 15.07 12.07
N LEU A 101 -0.67 15.91 12.79
CA LEU A 101 0.79 15.86 12.81
C LEU A 101 1.36 14.54 13.35
N THR A 102 0.64 13.85 14.23
CA THR A 102 1.14 12.60 14.82
C THR A 102 0.64 11.37 14.06
N PHE A 103 -0.68 11.24 13.90
CA PHE A 103 -1.29 10.04 13.31
C PHE A 103 -1.17 10.01 11.80
N LEU A 104 -1.28 11.16 11.10
CA LEU A 104 -1.10 11.22 9.65
C LEU A 104 0.37 11.05 9.28
N ALA A 105 1.28 11.72 9.98
CA ALA A 105 2.73 11.57 9.77
C ALA A 105 3.21 10.15 10.11
N ALA A 106 2.73 9.55 11.20
CA ALA A 106 3.03 8.14 11.46
C ALA A 106 2.43 7.22 10.39
N GLY A 107 1.25 7.57 9.86
CA GLY A 107 0.55 6.84 8.83
C GLY A 107 1.33 6.74 7.51
N THR A 108 2.02 7.81 7.10
CA THR A 108 2.81 7.83 5.86
C THR A 108 4.09 7.02 5.97
N SER A 109 4.70 6.90 7.16
CA SER A 109 5.95 6.12 7.35
C SER A 109 5.73 4.61 7.53
N ILE A 110 4.52 4.15 7.86
CA ILE A 110 4.24 2.72 8.08
C ILE A 110 4.46 1.87 6.82
N PRO A 111 3.95 2.23 5.62
CA PRO A 111 4.19 1.48 4.39
C PRO A 111 5.67 1.34 4.01
N ASP A 112 6.45 2.42 4.19
CA ASP A 112 7.88 2.41 3.92
C ASP A 112 8.63 1.50 4.88
N LEU A 113 8.28 1.57 6.17
CA LEU A 113 8.83 0.67 7.18
C LEU A 113 8.53 -0.80 6.85
N ILE A 114 7.30 -1.11 6.45
CA ILE A 114 6.91 -2.49 6.06
C ILE A 114 7.75 -2.96 4.88
N THR A 115 7.87 -2.13 3.84
CA THR A 115 8.65 -2.46 2.64
C THR A 115 10.12 -2.70 2.98
N SER A 116 10.75 -1.80 3.73
CA SER A 116 12.14 -1.94 4.14
C SER A 116 12.38 -3.15 5.05
N VAL A 117 11.45 -3.47 5.96
CA VAL A 117 11.54 -4.66 6.82
C VAL A 117 11.42 -5.95 5.99
N ILE A 118 10.53 -5.99 4.99
CA ILE A 118 10.39 -7.17 4.10
C ILE A 118 11.69 -7.40 3.32
N VAL A 119 12.26 -6.34 2.73
CA VAL A 119 13.51 -6.41 1.94
C VAL A 119 14.70 -6.80 2.81
N ALA A 120 14.80 -6.26 4.03
CA ALA A 120 15.83 -6.63 4.99
C ALA A 120 15.73 -8.11 5.41
N ARG A 121 14.50 -8.62 5.62
CA ARG A 121 14.27 -10.04 5.96
C ARG A 121 14.61 -11.01 4.82
N LYS A 122 14.56 -10.54 3.56
CA LYS A 122 14.96 -11.30 2.37
C LYS A 122 16.48 -11.32 2.13
N GLY A 123 17.28 -10.66 2.98
CA GLY A 123 18.74 -10.62 2.88
C GLY A 123 19.30 -9.45 2.07
N PHE A 124 18.46 -8.52 1.61
CA PHE A 124 18.85 -7.34 0.84
C PHE A 124 18.95 -6.08 1.72
N GLY A 125 19.78 -6.14 2.77
CA GLY A 125 19.94 -5.04 3.73
C GLY A 125 20.34 -3.71 3.09
N ASP A 126 21.24 -3.74 2.11
CA ASP A 126 21.70 -2.52 1.40
C ASP A 126 20.58 -1.84 0.61
N MET A 127 19.68 -2.64 0.04
CA MET A 127 18.49 -2.13 -0.68
C MET A 127 17.46 -1.56 0.31
N ALA A 128 17.26 -2.21 1.45
CA ALA A 128 16.37 -1.72 2.50
C ALA A 128 16.86 -0.37 3.08
N VAL A 129 18.17 -0.23 3.32
CA VAL A 129 18.77 1.03 3.80
C VAL A 129 18.62 2.13 2.74
N SER A 130 18.92 1.83 1.48
CA SER A 130 18.77 2.79 0.37
C SER A 130 17.31 3.26 0.23
N SER A 131 16.33 2.35 0.31
CA SER A 131 14.90 2.67 0.21
C SER A 131 14.42 3.54 1.38
N SER A 132 14.81 3.21 2.62
CA SER A 132 14.43 4.00 3.80
C SER A 132 15.04 5.40 3.78
N VAL A 133 16.33 5.52 3.41
CA VAL A 133 17.00 6.82 3.33
C VAL A 133 16.40 7.66 2.20
N GLY A 134 16.11 7.04 1.05
CA GLY A 134 15.46 7.70 -0.08
C GLY A 134 14.08 8.25 0.25
N SER A 135 13.22 7.46 0.90
CA SER A 135 11.87 7.92 1.26
C SER A 135 11.90 9.08 2.25
N ASN A 136 12.72 9.01 3.30
CA ASN A 136 12.83 10.11 4.27
C ASN A 136 13.42 11.39 3.65
N ILE A 137 14.37 11.28 2.72
CA ILE A 137 14.90 12.45 2.01
C ILE A 137 13.81 13.06 1.12
N PHE A 138 13.03 12.24 0.42
CA PHE A 138 11.92 12.70 -0.41
C PHE A 138 10.83 13.37 0.44
N ASP A 139 10.47 12.79 1.57
CA ASP A 139 9.50 13.35 2.52
C ASP A 139 9.93 14.74 3.03
N VAL A 140 11.24 14.96 3.25
CA VAL A 140 11.76 16.27 3.70
C VAL A 140 11.92 17.28 2.55
N THR A 141 12.23 16.81 1.34
CA THR A 141 12.58 17.70 0.20
C THR A 141 11.41 18.00 -0.74
N VAL A 142 10.41 17.12 -0.80
CA VAL A 142 9.27 17.19 -1.73
C VAL A 142 7.93 17.12 -1.00
N GLY A 143 7.85 16.34 0.08
CA GLY A 143 6.66 16.23 0.95
C GLY A 143 6.27 17.56 1.58
#